data_AF-A0A959RV55-F1
#
_entry.id   AF-A0A959RV55-F1
#
_cell.length_a   1.000
_cell.length_b   1.000
_cell.length_c   1.000
_cell.angle_alpha   90.00
_cell.angle_beta   90.00
_cell.angle_gamma   90.00
#
_symmetry.space_group_name_H-M   'P 1'
#
loop_
_entity.id
_entity.type
_entity.pdbx_description
1 polymer ?
#
loop_
_entity_poly.entity_id
_entity_poly.type
_entity_poly.pdbx_seq_one_letter_code
_entity_poly.pdbx_strand_id
1 'polypeptide(L)'
;FYGEIFALDKNLIPNARRDYFVENKTLKSFERALTQELRDPLHKLYYYASNVRSASRRIEQLENFKKEYDKKANEIGFSTKEEKEKYEDKFDALKEKAKSAENDLVKLKAKIDDDSDPKGKIFDNIAVKNPKVDKVEIDTGSKQKKTKFATDDLSRLNSKERKLISKVFGVIDVVLTPDLAENLKQKIKTEFK
;
A
#
# COMPACT_ATOMS: atom_id res chain seq x y z
N PHE A 1 -9.31 -19.65 14.52
CA PHE A 1 -8.97 -21.03 14.91
C PHE A 1 -7.79 -21.47 14.06
N TYR A 2 -6.64 -21.79 14.67
CA TYR A 2 -5.41 -22.15 13.93
C TYR A 2 -5.13 -23.66 13.96
N GLY A 3 -5.82 -24.42 14.80
CA GLY A 3 -5.70 -25.88 14.91
C GLY A 3 -6.12 -26.39 16.29
N GLU A 4 -5.96 -27.70 16.47
CA GLU A 4 -6.20 -28.42 17.72
C GLU A 4 -4.90 -29.05 18.19
N ILE A 5 -4.71 -29.10 19.51
CA ILE A 5 -3.56 -29.76 20.13
C ILE A 5 -4.08 -30.97 20.87
N PHE A 6 -3.63 -32.14 20.45
CA PHE A 6 -3.90 -33.40 21.13
C PHE A 6 -2.72 -33.71 22.05
N ALA A 7 -2.98 -33.85 23.35
CA ALA A 7 -1.97 -34.22 24.33
C ALA A 7 -2.44 -35.45 25.11
N LEU A 8 -1.55 -36.43 25.26
CA LEU A 8 -1.81 -37.69 25.97
C LEU A 8 -0.78 -37.83 27.08
N ASP A 9 -1.21 -37.68 28.33
CA ASP A 9 -0.40 -37.99 29.51
C ASP A 9 -1.32 -38.46 30.64
N LYS A 10 -0.88 -39.49 31.38
CA LYS A 10 -1.63 -40.05 32.53
C LYS A 10 -1.92 -39.02 33.63
N ASN A 11 -1.13 -37.96 33.70
CA ASN A 11 -1.27 -36.89 34.69
C ASN A 11 -1.97 -35.65 34.12
N LEU A 12 -2.32 -35.60 32.83
CA LEU A 12 -3.20 -34.57 32.28
C LEU A 12 -4.66 -34.97 32.51
N ILE A 13 -5.11 -34.83 33.76
CA ILE A 13 -6.45 -35.25 34.19
C ILE A 13 -7.46 -34.15 33.87
N PRO A 14 -8.54 -34.42 33.10
CA PRO A 14 -9.59 -33.44 32.84
C PRO A 14 -10.28 -32.98 34.12
N ASN A 15 -10.64 -31.69 34.19
CA ASN A 15 -11.46 -31.16 35.27
C ASN A 15 -12.92 -31.69 35.18
N ALA A 16 -13.74 -31.39 36.18
CA ALA A 16 -15.12 -31.87 36.25
C ALA A 16 -15.99 -31.45 35.04
N ARG A 17 -15.68 -30.30 34.41
CA ARG A 17 -16.40 -29.79 33.23
C ARG A 17 -15.83 -30.32 31.91
N ARG A 18 -14.68 -31.00 31.94
CA ARG A 18 -13.92 -31.48 30.76
C ARG A 18 -13.59 -30.40 29.73
N ASP A 19 -13.59 -29.13 30.15
CA ASP A 19 -13.18 -27.99 29.32
C ASP A 19 -11.70 -27.65 29.50
N TYR A 20 -11.07 -28.19 30.54
CA TYR A 20 -9.64 -28.02 30.83
C TYR A 20 -9.07 -29.16 31.69
N PHE A 21 -7.80 -29.07 32.05
CA PHE A 21 -7.12 -30.01 32.94
C PHE A 21 -7.08 -29.49 34.40
N VAL A 22 -6.96 -30.41 35.37
CA VAL A 22 -6.76 -30.08 36.78
C VAL A 22 -5.35 -29.54 37.00
N GLU A 23 -5.20 -28.52 37.84
CA GLU A 23 -3.91 -27.90 38.11
C GLU A 23 -2.94 -28.88 38.79
N ASN A 24 -1.86 -29.22 38.09
CA ASN A 24 -0.78 -30.06 38.61
C ASN A 24 0.55 -29.72 37.93
N LYS A 25 1.62 -30.38 38.36
CA LYS A 25 2.97 -30.15 37.82
C LYS A 25 3.06 -30.44 36.32
N THR A 26 2.39 -31.49 35.84
CA THR A 26 2.38 -31.89 34.44
C THR A 26 1.68 -30.85 33.56
N LEU A 27 0.53 -30.33 33.98
CA LEU A 27 -0.16 -29.26 33.27
C LEU A 27 0.72 -28.02 33.14
N LYS A 28 1.36 -27.57 34.23
CA LYS A 28 2.25 -26.41 34.20
C LYS A 28 3.45 -26.62 33.26
N SER A 29 4.04 -27.82 33.26
CA SER A 29 5.12 -28.13 32.31
C SER A 29 4.63 -28.15 30.86
N PHE A 30 3.44 -28.68 30.61
CA PHE A 30 2.84 -28.73 29.29
C PHE A 30 2.52 -27.34 28.75
N GLU A 31 1.87 -26.48 29.54
CA GLU A 31 1.60 -25.08 29.17
C GLU A 31 2.88 -24.30 28.90
N ARG A 32 3.93 -24.52 29.70
CA ARG A 32 5.23 -23.88 29.50
C ARG A 32 5.84 -24.33 28.17
N ALA A 33 5.84 -25.63 27.89
CA ALA A 33 6.33 -26.16 26.63
C ALA A 33 5.51 -25.62 25.44
N LEU A 34 4.18 -25.63 25.53
CA LEU A 34 3.31 -25.04 24.50
C LEU A 34 3.62 -23.55 24.26
N THR A 35 3.84 -22.79 25.33
CA THR A 35 4.18 -21.38 25.20
C THR A 35 5.52 -21.21 24.49
N GLN A 36 6.53 -22.00 24.86
CA GLN A 36 7.86 -21.93 24.25
C GLN A 36 7.87 -22.36 22.78
N GLU A 37 7.12 -23.41 22.44
CA GLU A 37 7.08 -23.96 21.09
C GLU A 37 6.14 -23.21 20.15
N LEU A 38 5.03 -22.66 20.66
CA LEU A 38 4.01 -22.03 19.83
C LEU A 38 3.99 -20.51 19.96
N ARG A 39 3.93 -19.97 21.19
CA ARG A 39 3.70 -18.54 21.37
C ARG A 39 4.86 -17.74 20.79
N ASP A 40 6.08 -18.01 21.25
CA ASP A 40 7.23 -17.18 20.87
C ASP A 40 7.62 -17.33 19.39
N PRO A 41 7.65 -18.55 18.80
CA PRO A 41 7.97 -18.73 17.40
C PRO A 41 6.88 -18.20 16.46
N LEU A 42 5.60 -18.51 16.74
CA LEU A 42 4.49 -18.04 15.88
C LEU A 42 4.36 -16.53 15.96
N HIS A 43 4.52 -15.93 17.15
CA HIS A 43 4.51 -14.48 17.29
C HIS A 43 5.58 -13.85 16.40
N LYS A 44 6.82 -14.34 16.43
CA LYS A 44 7.89 -13.85 15.54
C LYS A 44 7.51 -13.98 14.06
N LEU A 45 6.91 -15.11 13.66
CA LEU A 45 6.46 -15.33 12.28
C LEU A 45 5.34 -14.36 11.86
N TYR A 46 4.41 -14.02 12.76
CA TYR A 46 3.36 -13.04 12.47
C TYR A 46 3.90 -11.64 12.25
N TYR A 47 4.83 -11.19 13.11
CA TYR A 47 5.47 -9.88 12.92
C TYR A 47 6.29 -9.85 11.64
N TYR A 48 7.00 -10.95 11.34
CA TYR A 48 7.70 -11.09 10.07
C TYR A 48 6.75 -10.96 8.86
N ALA A 49 5.66 -11.72 8.84
CA ALA A 49 4.65 -11.67 7.79
C ALA A 49 4.03 -10.26 7.64
N SER A 50 3.73 -9.61 8.76
CA SER A 50 3.19 -8.26 8.79
C SER A 50 4.16 -7.24 8.20
N ASN A 51 5.45 -7.35 8.54
CA ASN A 51 6.50 -6.48 8.01
C ASN A 51 6.68 -6.67 6.50
N VAL A 52 6.74 -7.92 6.02
CA VAL A 52 6.80 -8.22 4.58
C VAL A 52 5.59 -7.61 3.87
N ARG A 53 4.37 -7.83 4.39
CA ARG A 53 3.14 -7.26 3.83
C ARG A 53 3.17 -5.72 3.79
N SER A 54 3.62 -5.09 4.87
CA SER A 54 3.69 -3.63 4.92
C SER A 54 4.68 -3.07 3.91
N ALA A 55 5.83 -3.73 3.72
CA ALA A 55 6.83 -3.29 2.75
C ALA A 55 6.32 -3.50 1.31
N SER A 56 5.75 -4.68 1.02
CA SER A 56 5.03 -4.98 -0.23
C SER A 56 4.00 -3.90 -0.58
N ARG A 57 3.13 -3.54 0.38
CA ARG A 57 2.07 -2.55 0.17
C ARG A 57 2.60 -1.16 -0.21
N ARG A 58 3.74 -0.74 0.34
CA ARG A 58 4.34 0.57 -0.01
C ARG A 58 4.82 0.61 -1.47
N ILE A 59 5.30 -0.51 -1.98
CA ILE A 59 5.73 -0.64 -3.38
C ILE A 59 4.50 -0.64 -4.30
N GLU A 60 3.46 -1.42 -3.98
CA GLU A 60 2.19 -1.40 -4.72
C GLU A 60 1.53 -0.02 -4.73
N GLN A 61 1.63 0.74 -3.63
CA GLN A 61 1.12 2.11 -3.56
C GLN A 61 1.80 3.03 -4.58
N LEU A 62 3.12 2.90 -4.78
CA LEU A 62 3.82 3.66 -5.80
C LEU A 62 3.33 3.30 -7.21
N GLU A 63 3.18 2.00 -7.50
CA GLU A 63 2.69 1.53 -8.81
C GLU A 63 1.26 2.01 -9.10
N ASN A 64 0.38 1.95 -8.10
CA ASN A 64 -0.98 2.44 -8.22
C ASN A 64 -1.01 3.96 -8.40
N PHE A 65 -0.19 4.69 -7.65
CA PHE A 65 -0.10 6.14 -7.81
C PHE A 65 0.48 6.55 -9.18
N LYS A 66 1.43 5.78 -9.73
CA LYS A 66 1.89 5.99 -11.11
C LYS A 66 0.74 5.85 -12.11
N LYS A 67 -0.09 4.80 -11.99
CA LYS A 67 -1.27 4.63 -12.86
C LYS A 67 -2.25 5.79 -12.72
N GLU A 68 -2.47 6.29 -11.50
CA GLU A 68 -3.29 7.48 -11.25
C GLU A 68 -2.70 8.73 -11.92
N TYR A 69 -1.39 8.94 -11.77
CA TYR A 69 -0.67 10.04 -12.41
C TYR A 69 -0.78 9.96 -13.94
N ASP A 70 -0.54 8.79 -14.53
CA ASP A 70 -0.59 8.59 -15.99
C ASP A 70 -2.00 8.85 -16.54
N LYS A 71 -3.05 8.41 -15.84
CA LYS A 71 -4.44 8.75 -16.19
C LYS A 71 -4.69 10.25 -16.11
N LYS A 72 -4.23 10.90 -15.04
CA LYS A 72 -4.41 12.34 -14.86
C LYS A 72 -3.66 13.13 -15.95
N ALA A 73 -2.43 12.75 -16.25
CA ALA A 73 -1.56 13.43 -17.20
C ALA A 73 -2.01 13.26 -18.66
N ASN A 74 -2.52 12.08 -19.05
CA ASN A 74 -2.87 11.79 -20.44
C ASN A 74 -4.37 11.99 -20.75
N GLU A 75 -5.28 11.60 -19.84
CA GLU A 75 -6.72 11.57 -20.13
C GLU A 75 -7.44 12.82 -19.60
N ILE A 76 -7.31 13.11 -18.30
CA ILE A 76 -8.13 14.12 -17.61
C ILE A 76 -7.55 15.54 -17.75
N GLY A 77 -6.22 15.64 -17.69
CA GLY A 77 -5.47 16.87 -17.59
C GLY A 77 -5.44 17.46 -16.17
N PHE A 78 -4.39 18.23 -15.87
CA PHE A 78 -4.28 18.96 -14.60
C PHE A 78 -5.11 20.24 -14.62
N SER A 79 -5.66 20.63 -13.48
CA SER A 79 -6.44 21.86 -13.33
C SER A 79 -5.52 23.08 -13.31
N THR A 80 -4.41 22.98 -12.58
CA THR A 80 -3.40 24.04 -12.44
C THR A 80 -1.98 23.47 -12.47
N LYS A 81 -0.99 24.34 -12.63
CA LYS A 81 0.43 23.96 -12.51
C LYS A 81 0.77 23.51 -11.08
N GLU A 82 0.19 24.15 -10.08
CA GLU A 82 0.36 23.81 -8.66
C GLU A 82 -0.19 22.42 -8.34
N GLU A 83 -1.31 22.00 -8.95
CA GLU A 83 -1.82 20.63 -8.82
C GLU A 83 -0.79 19.64 -9.35
N LYS A 84 -0.21 19.90 -10.53
CA LYS A 84 0.83 19.04 -11.10
C LYS A 84 2.05 18.91 -10.16
N GLU A 85 2.56 20.02 -9.65
CA GLU A 85 3.70 20.04 -8.72
C GLU A 85 3.42 19.21 -7.46
N LYS A 86 2.21 19.34 -6.88
CA LYS A 86 1.79 18.49 -5.74
C LYS A 86 1.76 16.99 -6.08
N TYR A 87 1.37 16.63 -7.29
CA TYR A 87 1.38 15.23 -7.74
C TYR A 87 2.81 14.71 -7.93
N GLU A 88 3.72 15.55 -8.44
CA GLU A 88 5.15 15.26 -8.57
C GLU A 88 5.81 15.09 -7.19
N ASP A 89 5.59 16.02 -6.26
CA ASP A 89 6.08 15.94 -4.87
C ASP A 89 5.57 14.68 -4.16
N LYS A 90 4.29 14.36 -4.35
CA LYS A 90 3.67 13.14 -3.79
C LYS A 90 4.28 11.88 -4.41
N PHE A 91 4.60 11.90 -5.70
CA PHE A 91 5.28 10.79 -6.36
C PHE A 91 6.66 10.58 -5.75
N ASP A 92 7.45 11.64 -5.61
CA ASP A 92 8.81 11.57 -5.05
C ASP A 92 8.79 11.06 -3.61
N ALA A 93 7.87 11.56 -2.78
CA ALA A 93 7.68 11.07 -1.42
C ALA A 93 7.29 9.59 -1.36
N LEU A 94 6.46 9.10 -2.28
CA LEU A 94 6.10 7.68 -2.39
C LEU A 94 7.27 6.85 -2.92
N LYS A 95 8.06 7.39 -3.85
CA LYS A 95 9.23 6.72 -4.41
C LYS A 95 10.30 6.48 -3.36
N GLU A 96 10.59 7.46 -2.52
CA GLU A 96 11.53 7.29 -1.40
C GLU A 96 11.05 6.26 -0.38
N LYS A 97 9.75 6.26 -0.05
CA LYS A 97 9.15 5.23 0.82
C LYS A 97 9.22 3.83 0.21
N ALA A 98 9.01 3.71 -1.11
CA ALA A 98 9.10 2.44 -1.82
C ALA A 98 10.54 1.92 -1.90
N LYS A 99 11.53 2.79 -2.13
CA LYS A 99 12.96 2.42 -2.08
C LYS A 99 13.37 1.91 -0.69
N SER A 100 12.93 2.58 0.37
CA SER A 100 13.15 2.08 1.73
C SER A 100 12.50 0.72 1.94
N ALA A 101 11.28 0.52 1.43
CA ALA A 101 10.57 -0.75 1.54
C ALA A 101 11.24 -1.88 0.74
N GLU A 102 11.84 -1.58 -0.42
CA GLU A 102 12.63 -2.54 -1.19
C GLU A 102 13.86 -2.99 -0.39
N ASN A 103 14.59 -2.06 0.22
CA ASN A 103 15.70 -2.38 1.11
C ASN A 103 15.26 -3.22 2.32
N ASP A 104 14.09 -2.92 2.89
CA ASP A 104 13.52 -3.71 3.99
C ASP A 104 13.18 -5.14 3.55
N LEU A 105 12.61 -5.33 2.35
CA LEU A 105 12.36 -6.66 1.79
C LEU A 105 13.66 -7.44 1.56
N VAL A 106 14.73 -6.80 1.06
CA VAL A 106 16.04 -7.43 0.91
C VAL A 106 16.59 -7.89 2.27
N LYS A 107 16.52 -7.02 3.29
CA LYS A 107 16.94 -7.36 4.66
C LYS A 107 16.09 -8.49 5.27
N LEU A 108 14.79 -8.50 5.02
CA LEU A 108 13.89 -9.56 5.50
C LEU A 108 14.22 -10.89 4.82
N LYS A 109 14.47 -10.87 3.51
CA LYS A 109 14.91 -12.04 2.75
C LYS A 109 16.24 -12.59 3.25
N ALA A 110 17.19 -11.72 3.61
CA ALA A 110 18.49 -12.13 4.15
C ALA A 110 18.42 -12.75 5.56
N LYS A 111 17.29 -12.63 6.27
CA LYS A 111 17.05 -13.25 7.60
C LYS A 111 16.41 -14.65 7.51
N ILE A 112 16.29 -15.17 6.30
CA ILE A 112 15.85 -16.54 6.05
C ILE A 112 17.11 -17.40 6.12
N ASP A 113 17.19 -18.22 7.16
CA ASP A 113 18.42 -18.96 7.49
C ASP A 113 18.62 -20.19 6.58
N ASP A 114 17.52 -20.88 6.22
CA ASP A 114 17.51 -22.12 5.42
C ASP A 114 16.17 -22.29 4.65
N ASP A 115 16.15 -23.16 3.64
CA ASP A 115 14.97 -23.50 2.82
C ASP A 115 13.82 -24.13 3.65
N SER A 116 14.15 -24.71 4.80
CA SER A 116 13.17 -25.24 5.76
C SER A 116 12.50 -24.15 6.61
N ASP A 117 13.04 -22.92 6.64
CA ASP A 117 12.50 -21.83 7.47
C ASP A 117 11.08 -21.43 7.00
N PRO A 118 10.07 -21.49 7.89
CA PRO A 118 8.72 -21.02 7.58
C PRO A 118 8.66 -19.58 7.06
N LYS A 119 9.64 -18.73 7.43
CA LYS A 119 9.77 -17.37 6.90
C LYS A 119 9.93 -17.33 5.39
N GLY A 120 10.59 -18.32 4.77
CA GLY A 120 10.75 -18.40 3.31
C GLY A 120 9.41 -18.51 2.60
N LYS A 121 8.59 -19.51 3.01
CA LYS A 121 7.23 -19.68 2.47
C LYS A 121 6.35 -18.46 2.70
N ILE A 122 6.45 -17.81 3.85
CA ILE A 122 5.70 -16.58 4.14
C ILE A 122 6.15 -15.46 3.21
N PHE A 123 7.45 -15.30 3.03
CA PHE A 123 8.02 -14.27 2.16
C PHE A 123 7.55 -14.46 0.72
N ASP A 124 7.67 -15.66 0.16
CA ASP A 124 7.29 -15.92 -1.24
C ASP A 124 5.80 -15.73 -1.54
N ASN A 125 4.94 -15.96 -0.54
CA ASN A 125 3.50 -15.78 -0.68
C ASN A 125 3.03 -14.32 -0.53
N ILE A 126 3.79 -13.48 0.19
CA ILE A 126 3.36 -12.11 0.56
C ILE A 126 4.19 -11.04 -0.15
N ALA A 127 5.46 -11.31 -0.43
CA ALA A 127 6.34 -10.36 -1.09
C ALA A 127 5.82 -10.04 -2.49
N VAL A 128 5.85 -8.75 -2.84
CA VAL A 128 5.63 -8.32 -4.23
C VAL A 128 6.65 -9.01 -5.11
N LYS A 129 6.19 -9.64 -6.18
CA LYS A 129 7.06 -10.31 -7.14
C LYS A 129 7.78 -9.25 -7.96
N ASN A 130 9.11 -9.26 -7.93
CA ASN A 130 9.99 -8.34 -8.67
C ASN A 130 9.72 -6.85 -8.38
N PRO A 131 9.96 -6.37 -7.14
CA PRO A 131 9.92 -4.94 -6.88
C PRO A 131 11.05 -4.29 -7.67
N LYS A 132 10.72 -3.47 -8.67
CA LYS A 132 11.71 -2.70 -9.42
C LYS A 132 11.33 -1.23 -9.32
N VAL A 133 11.48 -0.69 -8.10
CA VAL A 133 11.07 0.68 -7.76
C VAL A 133 11.78 1.69 -8.66
N ASP A 134 13.05 1.44 -9.00
CA ASP A 134 13.84 2.32 -9.88
C ASP A 134 13.29 2.42 -11.31
N LYS A 135 12.57 1.39 -11.79
CA LYS A 135 11.90 1.44 -13.11
C LYS A 135 10.61 2.24 -13.08
N VAL A 136 10.12 2.60 -11.90
CA VAL A 136 8.91 3.39 -11.74
C VAL A 136 9.31 4.87 -11.81
N GLU A 137 9.16 5.40 -13.03
CA GLU A 137 9.35 6.81 -13.33
C GLU A 137 8.07 7.40 -13.89
N ILE A 138 7.79 8.64 -13.50
CA ILE A 138 6.83 9.52 -14.16
C ILE A 138 7.60 10.40 -15.14
N ASP A 139 7.01 10.68 -16.30
CA ASP A 139 7.63 11.56 -17.29
C ASP A 139 7.50 13.02 -16.81
N THR A 140 8.44 13.44 -15.96
CA THR A 140 8.54 14.80 -15.42
C THR A 140 9.36 15.72 -16.33
N GLY A 141 10.07 15.18 -17.33
CA GLY A 141 11.16 15.93 -17.98
C GLY A 141 11.45 15.66 -19.45
N SER A 142 10.80 14.72 -20.15
CA SER A 142 11.09 14.53 -21.57
C SER A 142 10.38 15.58 -22.44
N LYS A 143 11.16 16.29 -23.26
CA LYS A 143 10.76 17.43 -24.11
C LYS A 143 9.71 17.11 -25.21
N GLN A 144 8.92 16.04 -25.10
CA GLN A 144 8.10 15.55 -26.22
C GLN A 144 6.58 15.60 -26.00
N LYS A 145 6.06 15.70 -24.77
CA LYS A 145 4.62 15.88 -24.53
C LYS A 145 4.31 17.15 -23.74
N LYS A 146 3.60 18.08 -24.38
CA LYS A 146 3.00 19.23 -23.67
C LYS A 146 2.11 18.69 -22.54
N THR A 147 2.28 19.24 -21.34
CA THR A 147 1.40 18.93 -20.21
C THR A 147 -0.04 19.24 -20.60
N LYS A 148 -0.91 18.23 -20.53
CA LYS A 148 -2.35 18.40 -20.81
C LYS A 148 -3.00 19.08 -19.61
N PHE A 149 -3.63 20.22 -19.84
CA PHE A 149 -4.50 20.86 -18.86
C PHE A 149 -5.95 20.46 -19.11
N ALA A 150 -6.74 20.39 -18.03
CA ALA A 150 -8.15 20.06 -18.07
C ALA A 150 -8.98 21.02 -18.96
N THR A 151 -8.46 22.23 -19.19
CA THR A 151 -9.06 23.28 -20.04
C THR A 151 -8.64 23.21 -21.50
N ASP A 152 -7.67 22.36 -21.87
CA ASP A 152 -7.19 22.28 -23.26
C ASP A 152 -8.26 21.74 -24.21
N ASP A 153 -9.15 20.89 -23.69
CA ASP A 153 -10.28 20.30 -24.41
C ASP A 153 -11.45 21.30 -24.62
N LEU A 154 -11.36 22.54 -24.11
CA LEU A 154 -12.39 23.59 -24.25
C LEU A 154 -12.21 24.38 -25.55
N SER A 155 -12.66 23.78 -26.66
CA SER A 155 -12.42 24.28 -28.01
C SER A 155 -12.98 25.70 -28.25
N ARG A 156 -14.11 26.03 -27.63
CA ARG A 156 -14.82 27.31 -27.76
C ARG A 156 -14.10 28.51 -27.13
N LEU A 157 -13.16 28.26 -26.23
CA LEU A 157 -12.48 29.29 -25.45
C LEU A 157 -11.12 29.65 -26.04
N ASN A 158 -10.76 30.93 -26.00
CA ASN A 158 -9.42 31.39 -26.34
C ASN A 158 -8.41 31.12 -25.20
N SER A 159 -7.12 31.36 -25.46
CA SER A 159 -6.06 31.09 -24.48
C SER A 159 -6.21 31.85 -23.15
N LYS A 160 -6.73 33.08 -23.17
CA LYS A 160 -6.93 33.89 -21.95
C LYS A 160 -8.10 33.35 -21.13
N GLU A 161 -9.19 32.98 -21.79
CA GLU A 161 -10.37 32.37 -21.16
C GLU A 161 -10.05 31.01 -20.56
N ARG A 162 -9.31 30.15 -21.27
CA ARG A 162 -8.85 28.86 -20.71
C ARG A 162 -8.00 29.04 -19.46
N LYS A 163 -7.12 30.05 -19.42
CA LYS A 163 -6.34 30.39 -18.21
C LYS A 163 -7.23 30.85 -17.05
N LEU A 164 -8.30 31.61 -17.33
CA LEU A 164 -9.26 32.01 -16.30
C LEU A 164 -10.00 30.78 -15.75
N ILE A 165 -10.50 29.91 -16.63
CA ILE A 165 -11.20 28.68 -16.21
C ILE A 165 -10.26 27.75 -15.43
N SER A 166 -8.98 27.65 -15.80
CA SER A 166 -7.98 26.89 -15.04
C SER A 166 -7.83 27.42 -13.60
N LYS A 167 -7.81 28.75 -13.41
CA LYS A 167 -7.83 29.35 -12.06
C LYS A 167 -9.12 29.05 -11.31
N VAL A 168 -10.28 29.13 -11.97
CA VAL A 168 -11.58 28.78 -11.38
C VAL A 168 -11.59 27.31 -10.94
N PHE A 169 -11.08 26.40 -11.77
CA PHE A 169 -10.93 24.99 -11.41
C PHE A 169 -10.04 24.79 -10.18
N GLY A 170 -8.95 25.56 -10.06
CA GLY A 170 -8.11 25.55 -8.87
C GLY A 170 -8.84 26.02 -7.61
N VAL A 171 -9.66 27.09 -7.70
CA VAL A 171 -10.48 27.55 -6.56
C VAL A 171 -11.52 26.49 -6.17
N ILE A 172 -12.14 25.85 -7.16
CA ILE A 172 -13.11 24.77 -6.92
C ILE A 172 -12.48 23.62 -6.14
N ASP A 173 -11.24 23.22 -6.47
CA ASP A 173 -10.53 22.16 -5.74
C ASP A 173 -10.20 22.51 -4.29
N VAL A 174 -10.02 23.80 -4.00
CA VAL A 174 -9.70 24.26 -2.64
C VAL A 174 -10.95 24.30 -1.76
N VAL A 175 -12.11 24.63 -2.34
CA VAL A 175 -13.34 24.91 -1.59
C VAL A 175 -14.25 23.68 -1.48
N LEU A 176 -14.27 22.80 -2.48
CA LEU A 176 -15.20 21.67 -2.54
C LEU A 176 -14.51 20.34 -2.23
N THR A 177 -15.32 19.33 -1.85
CA THR A 177 -14.86 17.95 -1.77
C THR A 177 -14.54 17.40 -3.17
N PRO A 178 -13.65 16.40 -3.31
CA PRO A 178 -13.22 15.88 -4.61
C PRO A 178 -14.38 15.51 -5.54
N ASP A 179 -15.39 14.82 -5.03
CA ASP A 179 -16.54 14.36 -5.81
C ASP A 179 -17.39 15.54 -6.35
N LEU A 180 -17.64 16.56 -5.51
CA LEU A 180 -18.39 17.75 -5.90
C LEU A 180 -17.59 18.63 -6.85
N ALA A 181 -16.29 18.77 -6.61
CA ALA A 181 -15.36 19.49 -7.47
C ALA A 181 -15.33 18.89 -8.88
N GLU A 182 -15.19 17.57 -9.00
CA GLU A 182 -15.20 16.90 -10.30
C GLU A 182 -16.55 17.04 -11.01
N ASN A 183 -17.67 16.89 -10.30
CA ASN A 183 -19.00 17.06 -10.90
C ASN A 183 -19.20 18.47 -11.47
N LEU A 184 -18.87 19.50 -10.69
CA LEU A 184 -19.00 20.89 -11.12
C LEU A 184 -18.08 21.20 -12.30
N LYS A 185 -16.83 20.72 -12.26
CA LYS A 185 -15.89 20.88 -13.38
C LYS A 185 -16.39 20.20 -14.64
N GLN A 186 -16.97 19.00 -14.55
CA GLN A 186 -17.54 18.32 -15.71
C GLN A 186 -18.71 19.12 -16.32
N LYS A 187 -19.60 19.67 -15.49
CA LYS A 187 -20.69 20.55 -15.98
C LYS A 187 -20.14 21.77 -16.70
N ILE A 188 -19.14 22.45 -16.11
CA ILE A 188 -18.47 23.59 -16.76
C ILE A 188 -17.81 23.15 -18.07
N LYS A 189 -17.14 21.99 -18.10
CA LYS A 189 -16.52 21.47 -19.34
C LYS A 189 -17.57 21.23 -20.43
N THR A 190 -18.74 20.68 -20.11
CA THR A 190 -19.80 20.41 -21.10
C THR A 190 -20.35 21.69 -21.73
N GLU A 191 -20.50 22.76 -20.96
CA GLU A 191 -20.97 24.06 -21.49
C GLU A 191 -19.97 24.69 -22.48
N PHE A 192 -18.68 24.56 -22.21
CA PHE A 192 -17.60 25.18 -22.98
C PHE A 192 -16.90 24.25 -23.99
N LYS A 193 -17.41 23.03 -24.19
CA LYS A 193 -16.82 22.03 -25.10
C LYS A 193 -17.01 22.39 -26.58
#